data_AF-A0A1T3NJ49-F1
#
_entry.id   AF-A0A1T3NJ49-F1
#
_cell.length_a   1.000
_cell.length_b   1.000
_cell.length_c   1.000
_cell.angle_alpha   90.00
_cell.angle_beta   90.00
_cell.angle_gamma   90.00
#
_symmetry.space_group_name_H-M   'P 1'
#
loop_
_entity.id
_entity.type
_entity.pdbx_description
1 polymer ?
#
loop_
_entity_poly.entity_id
_entity_poly.type
_entity_poly.pdbx_seq_one_letter_code
_entity_poly.pdbx_strand_id
1 'polypeptide(L)'
;MTLDFQAIDDEGVPSAVTGLLQTGGSWRAGSLVGLERIGGYLSGGWDPPIEVQAPERVGHGEWTALIGRIGAIALRAATPSTPAEHRERLLALLEVWSESVFVDADARWRVGNVSEPSVFRPWIRDEHGATIRLFPYTGGMRVLEFRRGAAAAPGLGPLTDVVESPRGGWGAARQIRELIALVRTRGPMPWDPGAVARLVDGTGISRAAAVLLLAANPGTRSSPEPFPDREERQALGLTDVEAKLAAAELHWLIDTERLDLFADALPADPGELWAPDGPKVVADRIAAVWRTLRGHPASVPEASRALIAALKPKTPAAELCTVLAHPSGDPLVSTDRDTWPHASIMSIGLVDDSSQGDEPRRMERLLQDVAGWCRRCTPNCPPATRSGKASRP
;
A
#
# COMPACT_ATOMS: atom_id res chain seq x y z
N MET A 1 3.71 -1.14 -33.46
CA MET A 1 4.63 -2.27 -33.22
C MET A 1 3.91 -3.16 -32.23
N THR A 2 3.29 -4.24 -32.70
CA THR A 2 2.55 -5.16 -31.82
C THR A 2 3.59 -5.91 -31.01
N LEU A 3 3.75 -5.55 -29.73
CA LEU A 3 4.66 -6.25 -28.84
C LEU A 3 4.11 -7.65 -28.60
N ASP A 4 4.98 -8.64 -28.75
CA ASP A 4 4.66 -10.00 -28.38
C ASP A 4 4.77 -10.13 -26.86
N PHE A 5 3.68 -9.82 -26.15
CA PHE A 5 3.60 -10.00 -24.70
C PHE A 5 3.86 -11.45 -24.26
N GLN A 6 3.85 -12.43 -25.17
CA GLN A 6 4.22 -13.80 -24.86
C GLN A 6 5.72 -13.96 -24.54
N ALA A 7 6.56 -12.98 -24.91
CA ALA A 7 8.00 -13.02 -24.65
C ALA A 7 8.40 -12.51 -23.25
N ILE A 8 7.51 -11.78 -22.55
CA ILE A 8 7.78 -11.27 -21.21
C ILE A 8 7.31 -12.32 -20.20
N ASP A 9 8.18 -12.66 -19.26
CA ASP A 9 7.83 -13.55 -18.17
C ASP A 9 6.90 -12.82 -17.16
N ASP A 10 5.61 -12.94 -17.44
CA ASP A 10 4.50 -12.47 -16.61
C ASP A 10 4.46 -13.13 -15.22
N GLU A 11 5.10 -14.30 -15.04
CA GLU A 11 5.05 -15.05 -13.78
C GLU A 11 5.70 -14.27 -12.64
N GLY A 12 6.72 -13.46 -12.92
CA GLY A 12 7.40 -12.64 -11.92
C GLY A 12 6.80 -11.26 -11.68
N VAL A 13 5.73 -10.86 -12.39
CA VAL A 13 5.03 -9.57 -12.12
C VAL A 13 4.56 -9.46 -10.67
N PRO A 14 3.92 -10.48 -10.04
CA PRO A 14 3.59 -10.43 -8.62
C PRO A 14 4.78 -10.14 -7.70
N SER A 15 5.96 -10.69 -7.99
CA SER A 15 7.18 -10.40 -7.24
C SER A 15 7.63 -8.96 -7.45
N ALA A 16 7.54 -8.44 -8.67
CA ALA A 16 7.94 -7.07 -8.99
C ALA A 16 7.06 -5.99 -8.34
N VAL A 17 5.75 -6.26 -8.17
CA VAL A 17 4.80 -5.35 -7.48
C VAL A 17 4.73 -5.58 -5.96
N THR A 18 5.47 -6.57 -5.45
CA THR A 18 5.57 -6.81 -4.00
C THR A 18 6.12 -5.58 -3.31
N GLY A 19 5.56 -5.28 -2.13
CA GLY A 19 5.82 -4.05 -1.40
C GLY A 19 4.78 -2.95 -1.65
N LEU A 20 4.04 -3.01 -2.76
CA LEU A 20 2.93 -2.10 -3.07
C LEU A 20 1.57 -2.78 -2.98
N LEU A 21 1.46 -4.00 -3.51
CA LEU A 21 0.24 -4.81 -3.51
C LEU A 21 0.45 -6.13 -2.77
N GLN A 22 -0.55 -6.56 -2.00
CA GLN A 22 -0.62 -7.93 -1.54
C GLN A 22 -1.14 -8.82 -2.67
N THR A 23 -0.23 -9.41 -3.45
CA THR A 23 -0.61 -10.26 -4.60
C THR A 23 -0.91 -11.71 -4.22
N GLY A 24 -0.51 -12.18 -3.04
CA GLY A 24 -0.87 -13.51 -2.51
C GLY A 24 -0.57 -14.71 -3.43
N GLY A 25 0.29 -14.55 -4.44
CA GLY A 25 0.52 -15.56 -5.50
C GLY A 25 -0.69 -15.79 -6.44
N SER A 26 -1.65 -14.86 -6.46
CA SER A 26 -2.87 -14.98 -7.28
C SER A 26 -2.62 -14.65 -8.76
N TRP A 27 -1.60 -13.83 -9.05
CA TRP A 27 -1.15 -13.51 -10.40
C TRP A 27 -0.30 -14.67 -10.93
N ARG A 28 -0.53 -15.04 -12.19
CA ARG A 28 0.13 -16.17 -12.86
C ARG A 28 0.61 -15.75 -14.25
N ALA A 29 1.36 -16.63 -14.92
CA ALA A 29 1.67 -16.46 -16.34
C ALA A 29 0.39 -16.14 -17.14
N GLY A 30 0.48 -15.13 -18.02
CA GLY A 30 -0.65 -14.62 -18.80
C GLY A 30 -1.47 -13.52 -18.11
N SER A 31 -1.07 -13.05 -16.92
CA SER A 31 -1.78 -11.96 -16.22
C SER A 31 -1.80 -10.66 -17.03
N LEU A 32 -0.74 -10.30 -17.75
CA LEU A 32 -0.71 -9.07 -18.54
C LEU A 32 -1.65 -9.18 -19.75
N VAL A 33 -1.66 -10.34 -20.42
CA VAL A 33 -2.63 -10.64 -21.49
C VAL A 33 -4.07 -10.62 -20.96
N GLY A 34 -4.29 -11.13 -19.75
CA GLY A 34 -5.58 -11.06 -19.08
C GLY A 34 -6.03 -9.61 -18.84
N LEU A 35 -5.13 -8.73 -18.37
CA LEU A 35 -5.42 -7.31 -18.18
C LEU A 35 -5.73 -6.61 -19.50
N GLU A 36 -4.97 -6.91 -20.56
CA GLU A 36 -5.24 -6.39 -21.92
C GLU A 36 -6.64 -6.78 -22.39
N ARG A 37 -7.01 -8.06 -22.27
CA ARG A 37 -8.35 -8.55 -22.66
C ARG A 37 -9.46 -7.96 -21.80
N ILE A 38 -9.23 -7.79 -20.49
CA ILE A 38 -10.17 -7.09 -19.61
C ILE A 38 -10.35 -5.65 -20.11
N GLY A 39 -9.27 -4.93 -20.40
CA GLY A 39 -9.33 -3.57 -20.95
C GLY A 39 -10.06 -3.50 -22.29
N GLY A 40 -9.80 -4.44 -23.20
CA GLY A 40 -10.51 -4.59 -24.47
C GLY A 40 -12.00 -4.88 -24.29
N TYR A 41 -12.35 -5.75 -23.35
CA TYR A 41 -13.75 -6.01 -23.00
C TYR A 41 -14.43 -4.75 -22.46
N LEU A 42 -13.84 -4.07 -21.48
CA LEU A 42 -14.45 -2.89 -20.85
C LEU A 42 -14.63 -1.74 -21.86
N SER A 43 -13.67 -1.56 -22.77
CA SER A 43 -13.74 -0.54 -23.83
C SER A 43 -14.64 -0.91 -25.02
N GLY A 44 -15.09 -2.15 -25.14
CA GLY A 44 -15.80 -2.60 -26.34
C GLY A 44 -14.90 -2.98 -27.51
N GLY A 45 -13.58 -2.91 -27.36
CA GLY A 45 -12.60 -3.30 -28.39
C GLY A 45 -12.38 -4.81 -28.52
N TRP A 46 -12.88 -5.60 -27.57
CA TRP A 46 -12.83 -7.06 -27.61
C TRP A 46 -14.13 -7.67 -27.10
N ASP A 47 -14.57 -8.75 -27.75
CA ASP A 47 -15.65 -9.61 -27.30
C ASP A 47 -15.15 -11.03 -27.07
N PRO A 48 -15.50 -11.67 -25.94
CA PRO A 48 -15.14 -13.05 -25.69
C PRO A 48 -15.76 -13.99 -26.74
N PRO A 49 -14.99 -14.92 -27.33
CA PRO A 49 -15.54 -16.00 -28.15
C PRO A 49 -16.64 -16.76 -27.41
N ILE A 50 -17.62 -17.32 -28.14
CA ILE A 50 -18.76 -18.06 -27.52
C ILE A 50 -18.29 -19.16 -26.53
N GLU A 51 -17.15 -19.78 -26.83
CA GLU A 51 -16.54 -20.86 -26.04
C GLU A 51 -15.81 -20.35 -24.78
N VAL A 52 -15.19 -19.18 -24.88
CA VAL A 52 -14.50 -18.53 -23.77
C VAL A 52 -15.53 -17.63 -23.16
N GLN A 53 -16.26 -18.11 -22.14
CA GLN A 53 -17.32 -17.28 -21.60
C GLN A 53 -16.68 -15.92 -21.17
N ALA A 54 -15.54 -15.90 -20.47
CA ALA A 54 -15.01 -14.71 -19.79
C ALA A 54 -13.75 -14.05 -20.36
N PRO A 55 -13.53 -12.74 -20.13
CA PRO A 55 -12.17 -12.28 -19.86
C PRO A 55 -11.59 -13.11 -18.70
N GLU A 56 -10.38 -13.65 -18.88
CA GLU A 56 -9.73 -14.44 -17.85
C GLU A 56 -9.57 -13.63 -16.56
N ARG A 57 -9.73 -14.30 -15.41
CA ARG A 57 -9.52 -13.66 -14.12
C ARG A 57 -8.03 -13.41 -13.93
N VAL A 58 -7.68 -12.17 -13.65
CA VAL A 58 -6.32 -11.79 -13.24
C VAL A 58 -6.30 -11.64 -11.72
N GLY A 59 -5.60 -12.56 -11.05
CA GLY A 59 -5.50 -12.59 -9.60
C GLY A 59 -6.85 -12.71 -8.89
N HIS A 60 -6.95 -12.06 -7.74
CA HIS A 60 -8.18 -11.87 -6.98
C HIS A 60 -8.71 -10.43 -7.13
N GLY A 61 -8.32 -9.75 -8.21
CA GLY A 61 -8.73 -8.37 -8.50
C GLY A 61 -7.92 -7.30 -7.77
N GLU A 62 -6.79 -7.64 -7.15
CA GLU A 62 -5.93 -6.70 -6.42
C GLU A 62 -5.39 -5.58 -7.33
N TRP A 63 -5.21 -5.88 -8.63
CA TRP A 63 -4.84 -4.91 -9.66
C TRP A 63 -5.81 -3.73 -9.76
N THR A 64 -7.09 -3.89 -9.37
CA THR A 64 -8.07 -2.80 -9.42
C THR A 64 -7.70 -1.64 -8.49
N ALA A 65 -6.89 -1.88 -7.47
CA ALA A 65 -6.37 -0.82 -6.60
C ALA A 65 -5.43 0.15 -7.33
N LEU A 66 -4.83 -0.27 -8.47
CA LEU A 66 -3.96 0.55 -9.31
C LEU A 66 -4.74 1.55 -10.18
N ILE A 67 -6.06 1.40 -10.33
CA ILE A 67 -6.91 2.34 -11.08
C ILE A 67 -6.87 3.70 -10.38
N GLY A 68 -6.37 4.71 -11.10
CA GLY A 68 -6.12 6.06 -10.56
C GLY A 68 -4.88 6.18 -9.66
N ARG A 69 -4.06 5.12 -9.54
CA ARG A 69 -2.86 5.09 -8.67
C ARG A 69 -1.63 4.47 -9.34
N ILE A 70 -1.64 4.36 -10.67
CA ILE A 70 -0.59 3.69 -11.42
C ILE A 70 0.78 4.40 -11.30
N GLY A 71 0.80 5.66 -10.84
CA GLY A 71 2.02 6.38 -10.46
C GLY A 71 2.90 5.64 -9.45
N ALA A 72 2.32 4.82 -8.57
CA ALA A 72 3.09 3.98 -7.64
C ALA A 72 3.98 2.96 -8.38
N ILE A 73 3.42 2.29 -9.39
CA ILE A 73 4.15 1.30 -10.22
C ILE A 73 5.22 2.02 -11.05
N ALA A 74 4.86 3.17 -11.63
CA ALA A 74 5.79 3.99 -12.41
C ALA A 74 6.99 4.47 -11.60
N LEU A 75 6.77 4.96 -10.38
CA LEU A 75 7.85 5.37 -9.49
C LEU A 75 8.74 4.17 -9.13
N ARG A 76 8.15 3.04 -8.73
CA ARG A 76 8.88 1.81 -8.43
C ARG A 76 9.75 1.35 -9.60
N ALA A 77 9.23 1.36 -10.82
CA ALA A 77 10.00 0.99 -12.02
C ALA A 77 11.18 1.94 -12.27
N ALA A 78 11.00 3.24 -12.02
CA ALA A 78 12.04 4.24 -12.19
C ALA A 78 13.11 4.22 -11.10
N THR A 79 12.86 3.61 -9.93
CA THR A 79 13.81 3.66 -8.82
C THR A 79 15.09 2.81 -9.07
N PRO A 80 16.26 3.27 -8.56
CA PRO A 80 17.53 2.59 -8.77
C PRO A 80 17.64 1.27 -7.99
N SER A 81 16.91 1.12 -6.89
CA SER A 81 16.90 -0.11 -6.10
C SER A 81 16.12 -1.25 -6.75
N THR A 82 15.25 -0.99 -7.72
CA THR A 82 14.49 -2.06 -8.38
C THR A 82 15.43 -2.92 -9.23
N PRO A 83 15.47 -4.25 -9.05
CA PRO A 83 16.28 -5.12 -9.90
C PRO A 83 15.90 -5.01 -11.38
N ALA A 84 16.86 -5.21 -12.29
CA ALA A 84 16.62 -5.04 -13.73
C ALA A 84 15.46 -5.91 -14.25
N GLU A 85 15.39 -7.15 -13.81
CA GLU A 85 14.32 -8.09 -14.17
C GLU A 85 12.94 -7.63 -13.66
N HIS A 86 12.86 -7.16 -12.41
CA HIS A 86 11.63 -6.59 -11.86
C HIS A 86 11.23 -5.30 -12.60
N ARG A 87 12.21 -4.46 -12.94
CA ARG A 87 11.96 -3.22 -13.69
C ARG A 87 11.31 -3.51 -15.03
N GLU A 88 11.84 -4.43 -15.83
CA GLU A 88 11.25 -4.76 -17.14
C GLU A 88 9.82 -5.29 -17.01
N ARG A 89 9.52 -6.10 -15.98
CA ARG A 89 8.16 -6.56 -15.69
C ARG A 89 7.21 -5.42 -15.31
N LEU A 90 7.66 -4.46 -14.52
CA LEU A 90 6.87 -3.28 -14.17
C LEU A 90 6.65 -2.38 -15.40
N LEU A 91 7.66 -2.24 -16.26
CA LEU A 91 7.51 -1.51 -17.53
C LEU A 91 6.51 -2.20 -18.47
N ALA A 92 6.52 -3.54 -18.55
CA ALA A 92 5.54 -4.30 -19.31
C ALA A 92 4.11 -4.11 -18.80
N LEU A 93 3.93 -4.13 -17.47
CA LEU A 93 2.64 -3.82 -16.84
C LEU A 93 2.18 -2.40 -17.21
N LEU A 94 3.08 -1.41 -17.14
CA LEU A 94 2.79 -0.02 -17.51
C LEU A 94 2.44 0.12 -19.00
N GLU A 95 3.07 -0.64 -19.89
CA GLU A 95 2.74 -0.67 -21.32
C GLU A 95 1.30 -1.12 -21.54
N VAL A 96 0.93 -2.29 -20.99
CA VAL A 96 -0.46 -2.80 -21.04
C VAL A 96 -1.43 -1.78 -20.47
N TRP A 97 -1.07 -1.17 -19.34
CA TRP A 97 -1.90 -0.15 -18.71
C TRP A 97 -2.13 1.06 -19.63
N SER A 98 -1.09 1.55 -20.30
CA SER A 98 -1.11 2.73 -21.18
C SER A 98 -1.90 2.55 -22.48
N GLU A 99 -2.19 1.31 -22.87
CA GLU A 99 -3.02 0.96 -24.04
C GLU A 99 -4.44 0.55 -23.63
N SER A 100 -4.73 0.46 -22.33
CA SER A 100 -6.02 0.02 -21.81
C SER A 100 -6.98 1.19 -21.53
N VAL A 101 -8.24 0.87 -21.24
CA VAL A 101 -9.22 1.86 -20.75
C VAL A 101 -8.91 2.37 -19.34
N PHE A 102 -7.98 1.75 -18.60
CA PHE A 102 -7.66 2.15 -17.22
C PHE A 102 -7.00 3.54 -17.11
N VAL A 103 -6.53 4.10 -18.22
CA VAL A 103 -5.95 5.47 -18.31
C VAL A 103 -6.93 6.49 -18.88
N ASP A 104 -8.17 6.09 -19.19
CA ASP A 104 -9.21 7.00 -19.65
C ASP A 104 -9.67 7.92 -18.50
N ALA A 105 -9.48 9.23 -18.70
CA ALA A 105 -9.82 10.25 -17.70
C ALA A 105 -11.33 10.46 -17.53
N ASP A 106 -12.13 10.09 -18.53
CA ASP A 106 -13.59 10.19 -18.50
C ASP A 106 -14.25 8.93 -17.93
N ALA A 107 -13.48 7.84 -17.80
CA ALA A 107 -13.93 6.61 -17.18
C ALA A 107 -14.24 6.81 -15.68
N ARG A 108 -15.33 6.20 -15.24
CA ARG A 108 -15.65 6.10 -13.80
C ARG A 108 -15.61 4.65 -13.38
N TRP A 109 -14.99 4.42 -12.22
CA TRP A 109 -14.63 3.10 -11.75
C TRP A 109 -15.14 2.91 -10.34
N ARG A 110 -15.84 1.80 -10.12
CA ARG A 110 -16.28 1.39 -8.79
C ARG A 110 -15.95 -0.05 -8.56
N VAL A 111 -15.56 -0.36 -7.33
CA VAL A 111 -15.42 -1.72 -6.85
C VAL A 111 -16.44 -1.93 -5.76
N GLY A 112 -17.12 -3.06 -5.78
CA GLY A 112 -18.14 -3.39 -4.78
C GLY A 112 -18.38 -4.89 -4.67
N ASN A 113 -19.34 -5.23 -3.82
CA ASN A 113 -19.71 -6.59 -3.49
C ASN A 113 -21.13 -6.90 -3.97
N VAL A 114 -21.39 -8.15 -4.37
CA VAL A 114 -22.71 -8.65 -4.76
C VAL A 114 -22.97 -9.97 -4.04
N SER A 115 -23.97 -10.01 -3.15
CA SER A 115 -24.26 -11.18 -2.29
C SER A 115 -24.94 -12.33 -3.03
N GLU A 116 -25.81 -12.01 -4.00
CA GLU A 116 -26.53 -12.97 -4.84
C GLU A 116 -26.21 -12.70 -6.31
N PRO A 117 -24.99 -13.02 -6.78
CA PRO A 117 -24.65 -12.77 -8.17
C PRO A 117 -25.61 -13.56 -9.05
N SER A 118 -26.20 -12.92 -10.06
CA SER A 118 -27.01 -13.66 -11.05
C SER A 118 -26.17 -14.83 -11.58
N VAL A 119 -26.56 -16.06 -11.22
CA VAL A 119 -25.63 -17.20 -11.10
C VAL A 119 -24.89 -17.52 -12.41
N PHE A 120 -25.42 -17.06 -13.54
CA PHE A 120 -24.98 -17.41 -14.88
C PHE A 120 -24.19 -16.34 -15.64
N ARG A 121 -24.07 -15.10 -15.15
CA ARG A 121 -23.35 -14.04 -15.87
C ARG A 121 -22.15 -13.49 -15.09
N PRO A 122 -20.95 -14.00 -15.39
CA PRO A 122 -19.67 -13.44 -14.93
C PRO A 122 -19.22 -12.07 -15.48
N TRP A 123 -19.91 -11.52 -16.48
CA TRP A 123 -19.78 -10.12 -16.92
C TRP A 123 -21.07 -9.68 -17.61
N ILE A 124 -21.20 -8.37 -17.77
CA ILE A 124 -22.24 -7.73 -18.58
C ILE A 124 -21.71 -6.41 -19.12
N ARG A 125 -22.11 -6.01 -20.33
CA ARG A 125 -21.72 -4.76 -20.98
C ARG A 125 -22.86 -4.26 -21.85
N ASP A 126 -23.05 -2.95 -21.86
CA ASP A 126 -23.94 -2.24 -22.76
C ASP A 126 -23.31 -0.88 -23.14
N GLU A 127 -24.09 0.03 -23.71
CA GLU A 127 -23.65 1.37 -24.11
C GLU A 127 -23.26 2.29 -22.92
N HIS A 128 -23.75 2.01 -21.70
CA HIS A 128 -23.53 2.80 -20.48
C HIS A 128 -22.29 2.34 -19.69
N GLY A 129 -21.80 1.13 -19.96
CA GLY A 129 -20.58 0.61 -19.31
C GLY A 129 -20.50 -0.91 -19.28
N ALA A 130 -19.74 -1.42 -18.31
CA ALA A 130 -19.55 -2.85 -18.11
C ALA A 130 -19.34 -3.19 -16.63
N THR A 131 -19.74 -4.40 -16.25
CA THR A 131 -19.44 -4.96 -14.93
C THR A 131 -18.82 -6.34 -15.10
N ILE A 132 -17.70 -6.58 -14.41
CA ILE A 132 -16.99 -7.86 -14.44
C ILE A 132 -16.82 -8.43 -13.02
N ARG A 133 -16.80 -9.76 -12.91
CA ARG A 133 -16.44 -10.44 -11.65
C ARG A 133 -14.93 -10.43 -11.45
N LEU A 134 -14.50 -10.12 -10.22
CA LEU A 134 -13.10 -10.15 -9.81
C LEU A 134 -12.80 -11.42 -9.01
N PHE A 135 -13.46 -11.59 -7.87
CA PHE A 135 -13.12 -12.64 -6.91
C PHE A 135 -14.33 -13.11 -6.09
N PRO A 136 -14.58 -14.44 -5.99
CA PRO A 136 -15.61 -14.97 -5.09
C PRO A 136 -15.18 -14.86 -3.62
N TYR A 137 -16.13 -14.58 -2.73
CA TYR A 137 -15.94 -14.70 -1.28
C TYR A 137 -17.12 -15.44 -0.64
N THR A 138 -17.02 -15.75 0.65
CA THR A 138 -18.11 -16.42 1.38
C THR A 138 -19.38 -15.57 1.36
N GLY A 139 -20.39 -16.01 0.61
CA GLY A 139 -21.67 -15.32 0.51
C GLY A 139 -21.74 -14.19 -0.53
N GLY A 140 -20.79 -14.13 -1.49
CA GLY A 140 -20.90 -13.18 -2.59
C GLY A 140 -19.73 -13.14 -3.57
N MET A 141 -19.66 -12.04 -4.32
CA MET A 141 -18.68 -11.79 -5.37
C MET A 141 -18.22 -10.34 -5.34
N ARG A 142 -16.91 -10.11 -5.42
CA ARG A 142 -16.36 -8.78 -5.68
C ARG A 142 -16.42 -8.48 -7.17
N VAL A 143 -16.87 -7.28 -7.53
CA VAL A 143 -17.05 -6.84 -8.93
C VAL A 143 -16.34 -5.51 -9.19
N LEU A 144 -15.98 -5.28 -10.44
CA LEU A 144 -15.53 -3.98 -10.97
C LEU A 144 -16.59 -3.46 -11.93
N GLU A 145 -17.08 -2.25 -11.69
CA GLU A 145 -17.92 -1.50 -12.62
C GLU A 145 -17.09 -0.43 -13.34
N PHE A 146 -17.19 -0.44 -14.66
CA PHE A 146 -16.74 0.60 -15.58
C PHE A 146 -17.95 1.35 -16.11
N ARG A 147 -17.95 2.68 -16.01
CA ARG A 147 -19.07 3.51 -16.47
C ARG A 147 -18.60 4.56 -17.47
N ARG A 148 -19.42 4.77 -18.51
CA ARG A 148 -19.29 5.86 -19.46
C ARG A 148 -20.23 7.00 -19.07
N GLY A 149 -19.65 8.12 -18.65
CA GLY A 149 -20.44 9.29 -18.24
C GLY A 149 -21.18 9.09 -16.91
N ALA A 150 -22.41 9.60 -16.82
CA ALA A 150 -23.19 9.66 -15.58
C ALA A 150 -24.20 8.52 -15.41
N ALA A 151 -24.46 7.73 -16.44
CA ALA A 151 -25.39 6.61 -16.37
C ALA A 151 -24.80 5.44 -15.56
N ALA A 152 -25.66 4.57 -15.02
CA ALA A 152 -25.22 3.37 -14.32
C ALA A 152 -24.72 2.33 -15.33
N ALA A 153 -23.68 1.59 -14.98
CA ALA A 153 -23.29 0.40 -15.74
C ALA A 153 -24.34 -0.70 -15.56
N PRO A 154 -24.44 -1.66 -16.49
CA PRO A 154 -25.28 -2.82 -16.29
C PRO A 154 -24.75 -3.63 -15.10
N GLY A 155 -25.61 -3.90 -14.11
CA GLY A 155 -25.22 -4.57 -12.87
C GLY A 155 -25.30 -6.10 -12.94
N LEU A 156 -24.50 -6.79 -12.13
CA LEU A 156 -24.61 -8.23 -11.89
C LEU A 156 -25.54 -8.59 -10.70
N GLY A 157 -26.06 -7.56 -10.05
CA GLY A 157 -26.88 -7.56 -8.85
C GLY A 157 -26.73 -6.22 -8.12
N PRO A 158 -27.44 -5.99 -7.00
CA PRO A 158 -27.23 -4.81 -6.16
C PRO A 158 -25.79 -4.81 -5.61
N LEU A 159 -25.10 -3.68 -5.75
CA LEU A 159 -23.76 -3.50 -5.17
C LEU A 159 -23.85 -3.00 -3.73
N THR A 160 -23.09 -3.64 -2.84
CA THR A 160 -22.79 -3.17 -1.48
C THR A 160 -21.31 -2.80 -1.37
N ASP A 161 -20.94 -2.13 -0.28
CA ASP A 161 -19.55 -1.75 0.03
C ASP A 161 -18.85 -1.03 -1.13
N VAL A 162 -19.58 -0.13 -1.78
CA VAL A 162 -19.12 0.54 -3.01
C VAL A 162 -18.00 1.51 -2.69
N VAL A 163 -16.86 1.29 -3.33
CA VAL A 163 -15.71 2.19 -3.30
C VAL A 163 -15.48 2.72 -4.71
N GLU A 164 -15.52 4.05 -4.86
CA GLU A 164 -15.09 4.72 -6.09
C GLU A 164 -13.56 4.70 -6.17
N SER A 165 -13.01 4.35 -7.33
CA SER A 165 -11.57 4.53 -7.53
C SER A 165 -11.25 6.02 -7.65
N PRO A 166 -10.10 6.47 -7.14
CA PRO A 166 -9.70 7.86 -7.25
C PRO A 166 -9.47 8.24 -8.71
N ARG A 167 -9.59 9.54 -8.98
CA ARG A 167 -9.09 10.14 -10.22
C ARG A 167 -7.67 10.61 -9.93
N GLY A 168 -6.68 9.80 -10.32
CA GLY A 168 -5.28 10.19 -10.19
C GLY A 168 -4.99 11.46 -10.99
N GLY A 169 -4.15 12.33 -10.45
CA GLY A 169 -3.56 13.47 -11.18
C GLY A 169 -2.41 13.06 -12.10
N TRP A 170 -1.85 11.86 -11.90
CA TRP A 170 -0.83 11.24 -12.75
C TRP A 170 -1.28 9.87 -13.27
N GLY A 171 -0.85 9.51 -14.49
CA GLY A 171 -1.10 8.19 -15.08
C GLY A 171 -1.81 8.22 -16.42
N ALA A 172 -1.85 9.37 -17.10
CA ALA A 172 -2.33 9.42 -18.47
C ALA A 172 -1.44 8.57 -19.39
N ALA A 173 -2.03 8.01 -20.46
CA ALA A 173 -1.31 7.17 -21.43
C ALA A 173 0.01 7.80 -21.90
N ARG A 174 -0.01 9.10 -22.22
CA ARG A 174 1.18 9.87 -22.63
C ARG A 174 2.27 9.85 -21.56
N GLN A 175 1.93 10.15 -20.31
CA GLN A 175 2.90 10.19 -19.19
C GLN A 175 3.54 8.82 -18.96
N ILE A 176 2.73 7.75 -19.01
CA ILE A 176 3.24 6.39 -18.84
C ILE A 176 4.22 6.02 -19.96
N ARG A 177 3.86 6.25 -21.22
CA ARG A 177 4.73 5.95 -22.38
C ARG A 177 6.03 6.77 -22.34
N GLU A 178 5.95 8.04 -21.98
CA GLU A 178 7.13 8.91 -21.82
C GLU A 178 8.05 8.40 -20.70
N LEU A 179 7.49 8.01 -19.55
CA LEU A 179 8.26 7.42 -18.46
C LEU A 179 8.94 6.11 -18.88
N ILE A 180 8.23 5.20 -19.56
CA ILE A 180 8.81 3.95 -20.06
C ILE A 180 9.99 4.24 -20.99
N ALA A 181 9.83 5.18 -21.93
CA ALA A 181 10.89 5.57 -22.84
C ALA A 181 12.10 6.16 -22.10
N LEU A 182 11.88 7.00 -21.08
CA LEU A 182 12.95 7.59 -20.27
C LEU A 182 13.69 6.52 -19.46
N VAL A 183 12.99 5.60 -18.80
CA VAL A 183 13.62 4.52 -18.03
C VAL A 183 14.46 3.62 -18.94
N ARG A 184 13.97 3.25 -20.12
CA ARG A 184 14.73 2.42 -21.07
C ARG A 184 15.94 3.13 -21.67
N THR A 185 15.85 4.44 -21.89
CA THR A 185 16.93 5.21 -22.55
C THR A 185 17.97 5.75 -21.58
N ARG A 186 17.55 6.14 -20.36
CA ARG A 186 18.42 6.78 -19.35
C ARG A 186 18.74 5.86 -18.18
N GLY A 187 18.07 4.72 -18.08
CA GLY A 187 18.13 3.86 -16.89
C GLY A 187 17.28 4.43 -15.74
N PRO A 188 17.46 3.91 -14.51
CA PRO A 188 16.73 4.39 -13.35
C PRO A 188 17.01 5.88 -13.06
N MET A 189 16.10 6.52 -12.33
CA MET A 189 16.28 7.88 -11.83
C MET A 189 17.48 7.94 -10.85
N PRO A 190 18.17 9.09 -10.74
CA PRO A 190 19.27 9.23 -9.79
C PRO A 190 18.78 9.08 -8.34
N TRP A 191 19.60 8.45 -7.50
CA TRP A 191 19.37 8.42 -6.06
C TRP A 191 19.91 9.69 -5.41
N ASP A 192 19.12 10.33 -4.55
CA ASP A 192 19.52 11.54 -3.84
C ASP A 192 19.31 11.39 -2.32
N PRO A 193 20.38 11.30 -1.51
CA PRO A 193 20.28 11.33 -0.06
C PRO A 193 19.59 12.60 0.51
N GLY A 194 19.66 13.72 -0.20
CA GLY A 194 18.97 14.95 0.17
C GLY A 194 17.44 14.84 0.09
N ALA A 195 16.92 14.03 -0.84
CA ALA A 195 15.49 13.71 -0.92
C ALA A 195 15.03 12.85 0.27
N VAL A 196 15.88 11.92 0.73
CA VAL A 196 15.61 11.13 1.95
C VAL A 196 15.54 12.05 3.18
N ALA A 197 16.46 13.01 3.32
CA ALA A 197 16.42 13.97 4.43
C ALA A 197 15.11 14.79 4.42
N ARG A 198 14.68 15.26 3.24
CA ARG A 198 13.40 15.98 3.09
C ARG A 198 12.19 15.13 3.50
N LEU A 199 12.19 13.83 3.15
CA LEU A 199 11.14 12.92 3.60
C LEU A 199 11.14 12.77 5.13
N VAL A 200 12.31 12.55 5.74
CA VAL A 200 12.42 12.46 7.20
C VAL A 200 11.88 13.72 7.87
N ASP A 201 12.28 14.90 7.41
CA ASP A 201 11.83 16.17 7.97
C ASP A 201 10.32 16.39 7.75
N GLY A 202 9.81 16.06 6.55
CA GLY A 202 8.42 16.28 6.20
C GLY A 202 7.43 15.30 6.84
N THR A 203 7.89 14.11 7.22
CA THR A 203 7.02 13.02 7.71
C THR A 203 7.25 12.64 9.17
N GLY A 204 8.42 12.95 9.71
CA GLY A 204 8.84 12.52 11.04
C GLY A 204 9.12 11.02 11.15
N ILE A 205 9.31 10.28 10.05
CA ILE A 205 9.67 8.84 10.08
C ILE A 205 11.19 8.63 10.17
N SER A 206 11.63 7.38 10.38
CA SER A 206 13.06 7.07 10.42
C SER A 206 13.72 7.25 9.05
N ARG A 207 15.04 7.43 9.03
CA ARG A 207 15.82 7.45 7.78
C ARG A 207 15.55 6.20 6.94
N ALA A 208 15.55 5.02 7.56
CA ALA A 208 15.38 3.76 6.85
C ALA A 208 13.96 3.64 6.25
N ALA A 209 12.92 4.08 6.95
CA ALA A 209 11.56 4.15 6.41
C ALA A 209 11.44 5.16 5.26
N ALA A 210 12.07 6.33 5.38
CA ALA A 210 12.11 7.33 4.31
C ALA A 210 12.82 6.81 3.04
N VAL A 211 13.88 6.03 3.20
CA VAL A 211 14.55 5.34 2.09
C VAL A 211 13.59 4.36 1.38
N LEU A 212 12.84 3.55 2.13
CA LEU A 212 11.85 2.63 1.55
C LEU A 212 10.71 3.36 0.84
N LEU A 213 10.22 4.49 1.38
CA LEU A 213 9.20 5.30 0.73
C LEU A 213 9.71 5.94 -0.57
N LEU A 214 10.91 6.52 -0.57
CA LEU A 214 11.48 7.12 -1.79
C LEU A 214 11.70 6.07 -2.89
N ALA A 215 11.98 4.83 -2.48
CA ALA A 215 12.11 3.68 -3.37
C ALA A 215 10.77 3.10 -3.86
N ALA A 216 9.63 3.69 -3.46
CA ALA A 216 8.28 3.14 -3.65
C ALA A 216 8.17 1.66 -3.23
N ASN A 217 8.86 1.27 -2.16
CA ASN A 217 8.92 -0.09 -1.65
C ASN A 217 8.67 -0.14 -0.13
N PRO A 218 7.50 0.34 0.37
CA PRO A 218 7.22 0.39 1.80
C PRO A 218 7.10 -0.99 2.46
N GLY A 219 6.94 -2.05 1.67
CA GLY A 219 6.63 -3.38 2.17
C GLY A 219 5.14 -3.58 2.42
N THR A 220 4.73 -4.83 2.40
CA THR A 220 3.36 -5.27 2.71
C THR A 220 3.35 -6.12 3.98
N ARG A 221 2.18 -6.28 4.60
CA ARG A 221 2.02 -7.15 5.79
C ARG A 221 2.42 -8.61 5.54
N SER A 222 2.42 -9.01 4.27
CA SER A 222 2.73 -10.37 3.81
C SER A 222 3.98 -10.41 2.94
N SER A 223 4.86 -9.42 3.04
CA SER A 223 6.11 -9.42 2.26
C SER A 223 6.94 -10.65 2.64
N PRO A 224 7.53 -11.33 1.64
CA PRO A 224 8.36 -12.49 1.91
C PRO A 224 9.60 -12.05 2.70
N GLU A 225 9.98 -12.82 3.70
CA GLU A 225 11.26 -12.61 4.37
C GLU A 225 12.37 -13.30 3.57
N PRO A 226 13.49 -12.63 3.28
CA PRO A 226 13.84 -11.25 3.68
C PRO A 226 13.21 -10.16 2.78
N PHE A 227 12.74 -9.06 3.40
CA PHE A 227 12.24 -7.86 2.69
C PHE A 227 12.92 -6.55 3.15
N PRO A 228 13.29 -5.64 2.23
CA PRO A 228 13.56 -5.91 0.82
C PRO A 228 14.60 -7.02 0.66
N ASP A 229 14.74 -7.56 -0.55
CA ASP A 229 15.74 -8.60 -0.78
C ASP A 229 17.17 -8.06 -0.59
N ARG A 230 18.16 -8.98 -0.62
CA ARG A 230 19.55 -8.61 -0.36
C ARG A 230 20.09 -7.58 -1.36
N GLU A 231 19.76 -7.71 -2.63
CA GLU A 231 20.25 -6.82 -3.70
C GLU A 231 19.64 -5.43 -3.55
N GLU A 232 18.32 -5.38 -3.33
CA GLU A 232 17.60 -4.12 -3.10
C GLU A 232 18.12 -3.37 -1.87
N ARG A 233 18.31 -4.08 -0.75
CA ARG A 233 18.87 -3.47 0.47
C ARG A 233 20.27 -2.92 0.25
N GLN A 234 21.11 -3.64 -0.48
CA GLN A 234 22.46 -3.18 -0.79
C GLN A 234 22.40 -1.91 -1.66
N ALA A 235 21.52 -1.87 -2.66
CA ALA A 235 21.32 -0.68 -3.50
C ALA A 235 20.81 0.54 -2.69
N LEU A 236 20.01 0.30 -1.65
CA LEU A 236 19.47 1.33 -0.76
C LEU A 236 20.42 1.72 0.39
N GLY A 237 21.54 1.02 0.57
CA GLY A 237 22.44 1.23 1.70
C GLY A 237 21.76 0.94 3.05
N LEU A 238 20.94 -0.11 3.10
CA LEU A 238 20.26 -0.57 4.31
C LEU A 238 20.85 -1.89 4.81
N THR A 239 21.05 -1.98 6.12
CA THR A 239 21.29 -3.25 6.80
C THR A 239 19.99 -4.06 6.93
N ASP A 240 20.09 -5.37 7.19
CA ASP A 240 18.91 -6.22 7.44
C ASP A 240 18.08 -5.73 8.64
N VAL A 241 18.76 -5.21 9.68
CA VAL A 241 18.10 -4.67 10.87
C VAL A 241 17.36 -3.36 10.56
N GLU A 242 17.99 -2.43 9.84
CA GLU A 242 17.33 -1.18 9.42
C GLU A 242 16.11 -1.46 8.53
N ALA A 243 16.24 -2.39 7.57
CA ALA A 243 15.14 -2.77 6.69
C ALA A 243 13.94 -3.34 7.46
N LYS A 244 14.18 -4.24 8.41
CA LYS A 244 13.13 -4.81 9.27
C LYS A 244 12.45 -3.77 10.14
N LEU A 245 13.21 -2.86 10.76
CA LEU A 245 12.65 -1.79 11.57
C LEU A 245 11.83 -0.81 10.73
N ALA A 246 12.31 -0.47 9.53
CA ALA A 246 11.59 0.37 8.58
C ALA A 246 10.29 -0.26 8.10
N ALA A 247 10.32 -1.55 7.71
CA ALA A 247 9.12 -2.28 7.31
C ALA A 247 8.11 -2.38 8.46
N ALA A 248 8.57 -2.56 9.71
CA ALA A 248 7.71 -2.54 10.89
C ALA A 248 7.09 -1.15 11.15
N GLU A 249 7.82 -0.06 10.92
CA GLU A 249 7.31 1.31 11.02
C GLU A 249 6.21 1.58 9.96
N LEU A 250 6.38 1.04 8.75
CA LEU A 250 5.45 1.21 7.62
C LEU A 250 4.33 0.16 7.56
N HIS A 251 4.35 -0.86 8.42
CA HIS A 251 3.45 -2.02 8.35
C HIS A 251 1.96 -1.64 8.46
N TRP A 252 1.68 -0.52 9.12
CA TRP A 252 0.34 -0.04 9.39
C TRP A 252 -0.38 0.47 8.15
N LEU A 253 0.35 0.89 7.13
CA LEU A 253 -0.23 1.30 5.86
C LEU A 253 -1.05 0.12 5.30
N ILE A 254 -2.29 0.36 4.92
CA ILE A 254 -3.03 -0.60 4.10
C ILE A 254 -2.68 -0.40 2.63
N ASP A 255 -2.99 -1.37 1.77
CA ASP A 255 -2.58 -1.35 0.37
C ASP A 255 -3.02 -0.09 -0.37
N THR A 256 -4.24 0.40 -0.13
CA THR A 256 -4.72 1.64 -0.74
C THR A 256 -3.94 2.87 -0.26
N GLU A 257 -3.64 2.98 1.04
CA GLU A 257 -2.83 4.07 1.58
C GLU A 257 -1.40 4.07 1.01
N ARG A 258 -0.80 2.88 0.86
CA ARG A 258 0.51 2.75 0.20
C ARG A 258 0.48 3.30 -1.22
N LEU A 259 -0.54 2.93 -1.98
CA LEU A 259 -0.68 3.39 -3.36
C LEU A 259 -1.01 4.90 -3.42
N ASP A 260 -1.86 5.39 -2.52
CA ASP A 260 -2.23 6.81 -2.42
C ASP A 260 -1.01 7.70 -2.16
N LEU A 261 -0.04 7.24 -1.35
CA LEU A 261 1.23 7.97 -1.13
C LEU A 261 2.00 8.28 -2.41
N PHE A 262 1.90 7.40 -3.42
CA PHE A 262 2.69 7.47 -4.64
C PHE A 262 1.87 7.83 -5.88
N ALA A 263 0.53 7.82 -5.79
CA ALA A 263 -0.37 8.00 -6.93
C ALA A 263 -0.02 9.24 -7.77
N ASP A 264 0.26 10.35 -7.09
CA ASP A 264 0.58 11.66 -7.70
C ASP A 264 1.99 12.18 -7.31
N ALA A 265 2.85 11.29 -6.84
CA ALA A 265 4.21 11.67 -6.42
C ALA A 265 5.11 12.06 -7.60
N LEU A 266 4.86 11.50 -8.79
CA LEU A 266 5.64 11.78 -10.00
C LEU A 266 5.33 13.16 -10.60
N PRO A 267 6.32 13.87 -11.15
CA PRO A 267 6.10 15.13 -11.86
C PRO A 267 5.16 14.97 -13.05
N ALA A 268 4.45 16.06 -13.40
CA ALA A 268 3.48 16.05 -14.50
C ALA A 268 4.17 15.78 -15.86
N ASP A 269 5.37 16.33 -16.04
CA ASP A 269 6.34 15.91 -17.06
C ASP A 269 7.27 14.84 -16.45
N PRO A 270 7.20 13.57 -16.90
CA PRO A 270 8.08 12.52 -16.42
C PRO A 270 9.59 12.82 -16.57
N GLY A 271 9.98 13.68 -17.51
CA GLY A 271 11.37 14.07 -17.73
C GLY A 271 12.01 14.79 -16.55
N GLU A 272 11.22 15.52 -15.76
CA GLU A 272 11.67 16.24 -14.56
C GLU A 272 12.21 15.30 -13.48
N LEU A 273 11.83 14.02 -13.50
CA LEU A 273 12.31 13.02 -12.55
C LEU A 273 13.83 12.82 -12.61
N TRP A 274 14.44 13.01 -13.79
CA TRP A 274 15.89 12.92 -13.99
C TRP A 274 16.61 14.26 -13.81
N ALA A 275 15.90 15.34 -13.50
CA ALA A 275 16.53 16.61 -13.17
C ALA A 275 17.26 16.52 -11.82
N PRO A 276 18.26 17.37 -11.55
CA PRO A 276 19.02 17.34 -10.28
C PRO A 276 18.15 17.40 -9.01
N ASP A 277 17.01 18.07 -9.05
CA ASP A 277 16.07 18.17 -7.93
C ASP A 277 14.83 17.26 -8.05
N GLY A 278 14.75 16.43 -9.11
CA GLY A 278 13.60 15.55 -9.38
C GLY A 278 13.22 14.66 -8.18
N PRO A 279 14.17 13.89 -7.61
CA PRO A 279 13.90 13.08 -6.42
C PRO A 279 13.44 13.90 -5.20
N LYS A 280 13.91 15.14 -5.04
CA LYS A 280 13.49 16.02 -3.92
C LYS A 280 12.04 16.47 -4.08
N VAL A 281 11.61 16.76 -5.31
CA VAL A 281 10.21 17.09 -5.61
C VAL A 281 9.30 15.90 -5.32
N VAL A 282 9.72 14.68 -5.70
CA VAL A 282 9.00 13.44 -5.37
C VAL A 282 8.90 13.26 -3.84
N ALA A 283 10.01 13.44 -3.12
CA ALA A 283 10.05 13.41 -1.67
C ALA A 283 9.06 14.40 -1.02
N ASP A 284 9.06 15.65 -1.46
CA ASP A 284 8.16 16.68 -0.93
C ASP A 284 6.67 16.33 -1.15
N ARG A 285 6.34 15.73 -2.31
CA ARG A 285 4.97 15.29 -2.63
C ARG A 285 4.52 14.10 -1.79
N ILE A 286 5.38 13.08 -1.64
CA ILE A 286 5.12 11.96 -0.73
C ILE A 286 4.92 12.47 0.70
N ALA A 287 5.77 13.39 1.17
CA ALA A 287 5.64 13.99 2.49
C ALA A 287 4.35 14.80 2.66
N ALA A 288 3.86 15.45 1.60
CA ALA A 288 2.58 16.14 1.63
C ALA A 288 1.41 15.17 1.81
N VAL A 289 1.36 14.07 1.05
CA VAL A 289 0.32 13.04 1.19
C VAL A 289 0.40 12.36 2.56
N TRP A 290 1.61 12.03 3.02
CA TRP A 290 1.82 11.46 4.35
C TRP A 290 1.22 12.35 5.44
N ARG A 291 1.43 13.67 5.37
CA ARG A 291 0.86 14.60 6.35
C ARG A 291 -0.66 14.65 6.31
N THR A 292 -1.27 14.50 5.15
CA THR A 292 -2.74 14.39 5.04
C THR A 292 -3.25 13.11 5.69
N LEU A 293 -2.54 11.99 5.51
CA LEU A 293 -2.95 10.68 6.04
C LEU A 293 -2.66 10.51 7.54
N ARG A 294 -1.53 11.06 8.02
CA ARG A 294 -0.96 10.74 9.34
C ARG A 294 -0.71 11.96 10.23
N GLY A 295 -0.93 13.17 9.72
CA GLY A 295 -0.52 14.40 10.39
C GLY A 295 0.98 14.66 10.29
N HIS A 296 1.46 15.66 11.02
CA HIS A 296 2.88 16.04 11.04
C HIS A 296 3.46 15.81 12.45
N PRO A 297 3.87 14.57 12.79
CA PRO A 297 4.54 14.33 14.06
C PRO A 297 5.90 15.03 14.04
N ALA A 298 6.28 15.74 15.12
CA ALA A 298 7.60 16.36 15.14
C ALA A 298 8.69 15.28 15.11
N SER A 299 9.75 15.56 14.36
CA SER A 299 10.86 14.64 14.16
C SER A 299 11.50 14.26 15.49
N VAL A 300 11.48 12.97 15.82
CA VAL A 300 12.20 12.44 16.97
C VAL A 300 13.62 12.07 16.55
N PRO A 301 14.67 12.60 17.21
CA PRO A 301 16.06 12.28 16.89
C PRO A 301 16.36 10.78 16.86
N GLU A 302 17.18 10.35 15.90
CA GLU A 302 17.52 8.93 15.71
C GLU A 302 18.17 8.31 16.95
N ALA A 303 18.96 9.08 17.70
CA ALA A 303 19.55 8.64 18.96
C ALA A 303 18.47 8.27 20.00
N SER A 304 17.39 9.05 20.10
CA SER A 304 16.26 8.76 20.99
C SER A 304 15.53 7.49 20.54
N ARG A 305 15.33 7.30 19.22
CA ARG A 305 14.74 6.08 18.66
C ARG A 305 15.59 4.86 18.98
N ALA A 306 16.91 4.96 18.83
CA ALA A 306 17.83 3.87 19.12
C ALA A 306 17.79 3.47 20.60
N LEU A 307 17.69 4.45 21.52
CA LEU A 307 17.52 4.18 22.95
C LEU A 307 16.20 3.43 23.24
N ILE A 308 15.08 3.86 22.65
CA ILE A 308 13.80 3.15 22.79
C ILE A 308 13.87 1.75 22.18
N ALA A 309 14.46 1.60 20.99
CA ALA A 309 14.63 0.30 20.33
C ALA A 309 15.47 -0.68 21.18
N ALA A 310 16.51 -0.19 21.88
CA ALA A 310 17.32 -1.02 22.78
C ALA A 310 16.52 -1.62 23.95
N LEU A 311 15.37 -1.05 24.29
CA LEU A 311 14.45 -1.59 25.30
C LEU A 311 13.64 -2.79 24.79
N LYS A 312 13.70 -3.09 23.49
CA LYS A 312 12.95 -4.14 22.78
C LYS A 312 11.44 -4.05 23.03
N PRO A 313 10.81 -2.90 22.72
CA PRO A 313 9.37 -2.75 22.85
C PRO A 313 8.61 -3.68 21.89
N LYS A 314 7.38 -4.02 22.25
CA LYS A 314 6.40 -4.69 21.39
C LYS A 314 5.83 -3.74 20.33
N THR A 315 5.74 -2.46 20.66
CA THR A 315 5.35 -1.38 19.77
C THR A 315 6.58 -0.88 19.02
N PRO A 316 6.50 -0.56 17.71
CA PRO A 316 7.62 0.01 16.99
C PRO A 316 8.21 1.24 17.71
N ALA A 317 9.54 1.30 17.83
CA ALA A 317 10.20 2.36 18.61
C ALA A 317 9.86 3.77 18.11
N ALA A 318 9.70 3.93 16.78
CA ALA A 318 9.28 5.18 16.16
C ALA A 318 7.87 5.62 16.61
N GLU A 319 6.93 4.68 16.68
CA GLU A 319 5.57 4.95 17.15
C GLU A 319 5.58 5.39 18.62
N LEU A 320 6.30 4.68 19.49
CA LEU A 320 6.44 5.07 20.89
C LEU A 320 7.07 6.45 21.04
N CYS A 321 8.12 6.72 20.28
CA CYS A 321 8.76 8.03 20.25
C CYS A 321 7.77 9.13 19.88
N THR A 322 6.96 8.93 18.85
CA THR A 322 5.94 9.89 18.41
C THR A 322 4.87 10.12 19.48
N VAL A 323 4.33 9.05 20.06
CA VAL A 323 3.31 9.14 21.13
C VAL A 323 3.85 9.88 22.35
N LEU A 324 5.09 9.57 22.77
CA LEU A 324 5.72 10.23 23.92
C LEU A 324 6.06 11.69 23.65
N ALA A 325 6.45 12.04 22.42
CA ALA A 325 6.75 13.41 22.04
C ALA A 325 5.48 14.27 21.84
N HIS A 326 4.35 13.66 21.45
CA HIS A 326 3.09 14.37 21.14
C HIS A 326 1.86 13.63 21.69
N PRO A 327 1.71 13.51 23.01
CA PRO A 327 0.64 12.72 23.61
C PRO A 327 -0.77 13.25 23.25
N SER A 328 -0.91 14.55 23.00
CA SER A 328 -2.19 15.16 22.58
C SER A 328 -2.58 14.90 21.13
N GLY A 329 -1.64 14.43 20.29
CA GLY A 329 -1.86 14.17 18.87
C GLY A 329 -2.21 12.71 18.55
N ASP A 330 -2.10 11.80 19.52
CA ASP A 330 -2.43 10.39 19.33
C ASP A 330 -3.73 10.02 20.06
N PRO A 331 -4.81 9.61 19.34
CA PRO A 331 -6.08 9.18 19.92
C PRO A 331 -5.99 8.04 20.95
N LEU A 332 -4.87 7.31 20.98
CA LEU A 332 -4.61 6.34 22.03
C LEU A 332 -4.43 7.04 23.38
N VAL A 333 -3.71 8.17 23.43
CA VAL A 333 -3.38 8.88 24.68
C VAL A 333 -4.28 10.09 24.92
N SER A 334 -4.78 10.73 23.86
CA SER A 334 -5.57 11.96 23.94
C SER A 334 -7.07 11.73 24.19
N THR A 335 -7.57 10.52 24.03
CA THR A 335 -8.99 10.19 24.20
C THR A 335 -9.16 9.30 25.42
N ASP A 336 -10.05 9.69 26.33
CA ASP A 336 -10.46 8.82 27.43
C ASP A 336 -11.21 7.63 26.83
N ARG A 337 -10.64 6.43 26.98
CA ARG A 337 -11.21 5.20 26.46
C ARG A 337 -11.90 4.50 27.62
N ASP A 338 -13.13 4.03 27.40
CA ASP A 338 -13.87 3.14 28.32
C ASP A 338 -13.23 1.72 28.41
N THR A 339 -11.90 1.65 28.34
CA THR A 339 -11.12 0.42 28.47
C THR A 339 -10.44 0.41 29.82
N TRP A 340 -10.79 -0.57 30.65
CA TRP A 340 -10.18 -0.71 31.96
C TRP A 340 -9.03 -1.70 31.88
N PRO A 341 -7.80 -1.33 32.31
CA PRO A 341 -6.71 -2.27 32.40
C PRO A 341 -7.06 -3.34 33.45
N HIS A 342 -7.07 -4.59 33.02
CA HIS A 342 -7.22 -5.74 33.91
C HIS A 342 -5.88 -6.49 34.00
N ALA A 343 -5.39 -6.64 35.22
CA ALA A 343 -4.21 -7.43 35.49
C ALA A 343 -4.56 -8.92 35.39
N SER A 344 -4.03 -9.60 34.37
CA SER A 344 -4.00 -11.06 34.32
C SER A 344 -2.75 -11.59 35.03
N ILE A 345 -2.71 -12.89 35.32
CA ILE A 345 -1.54 -13.56 35.91
C ILE A 345 -0.28 -13.38 35.04
N MET A 346 -0.43 -13.11 33.74
CA MET A 346 0.66 -13.09 32.75
C MET A 346 0.87 -11.73 32.05
N SER A 347 -0.08 -10.79 32.14
CA SER A 347 -0.04 -9.53 31.37
C SER A 347 -1.05 -8.48 31.89
N ILE A 348 -0.90 -7.23 31.43
CA ILE A 348 -1.98 -6.24 31.44
C ILE A 348 -2.79 -6.50 30.17
N GLY A 349 -4.07 -6.84 30.32
CA GLY A 349 -5.05 -6.88 29.23
C GLY A 349 -6.04 -5.73 29.35
N LEU A 350 -6.79 -5.45 28.28
CA LEU A 350 -7.90 -4.49 28.32
C LEU A 350 -9.21 -5.28 28.32
N VAL A 351 -10.12 -4.93 29.23
CA VAL A 351 -11.52 -5.36 29.12
C VAL A 351 -12.22 -4.32 28.27
N ASP A 352 -12.74 -4.75 27.13
CA ASP A 352 -13.58 -3.93 26.25
C ASP A 352 -14.95 -4.59 26.12
N ASP A 353 -16.02 -3.80 26.29
CA ASP A 353 -17.41 -4.23 26.16
C ASP A 353 -17.88 -4.19 24.68
N SER A 354 -17.04 -3.72 23.72
CA SER A 354 -17.54 -3.46 22.35
C SER A 354 -16.62 -3.61 21.14
N SER A 355 -15.28 -3.73 21.19
CA SER A 355 -14.48 -3.65 19.94
C SER A 355 -13.56 -4.84 19.60
N GLN A 356 -13.88 -5.51 18.48
CA GLN A 356 -12.87 -6.10 17.62
C GLN A 356 -12.21 -4.97 16.81
N GLY A 357 -10.92 -4.72 16.98
CA GLY A 357 -10.20 -3.67 16.23
C GLY A 357 -8.70 -3.59 16.52
N ASP A 358 -7.98 -2.82 15.72
CA ASP A 358 -6.52 -2.64 15.86
C ASP A 358 -6.14 -1.70 17.03
N GLU A 359 -7.02 -0.76 17.42
CA GLU A 359 -6.73 0.24 18.47
C GLU A 359 -6.56 -0.35 19.89
N PRO A 360 -7.46 -1.22 20.41
CA PRO A 360 -7.25 -1.83 21.73
C PRO A 360 -5.95 -2.64 21.79
N ARG A 361 -5.59 -3.32 20.69
CA ARG A 361 -4.32 -4.07 20.58
C ARG A 361 -3.10 -3.16 20.57
N ARG A 362 -3.21 -1.94 20.02
CA ARG A 362 -2.13 -0.93 20.12
C ARG A 362 -2.01 -0.41 21.55
N MET A 363 -3.13 -0.07 22.21
CA MET A 363 -3.12 0.38 23.60
C MET A 363 -2.54 -0.69 24.56
N GLU A 364 -2.95 -1.95 24.41
CA GLU A 364 -2.42 -3.05 25.22
C GLU A 364 -0.90 -3.18 25.07
N ARG A 365 -0.38 -3.11 23.83
CA ARG A 365 1.06 -3.16 23.56
C ARG A 365 1.80 -1.97 24.17
N LEU A 366 1.26 -0.76 24.03
CA LEU A 366 1.81 0.45 24.64
C LEU A 366 1.92 0.31 26.17
N LEU A 367 0.85 -0.11 26.84
CA LEU A 367 0.84 -0.32 28.28
C LEU A 367 1.83 -1.40 28.73
N GLN A 368 1.94 -2.48 27.96
CA GLN A 368 2.92 -3.54 28.23
C GLN A 368 4.37 -3.04 28.10
N ASP A 369 4.64 -2.17 27.14
CA ASP A 369 5.96 -1.56 26.96
C ASP A 369 6.30 -0.61 28.11
N VAL A 370 5.40 0.31 28.46
CA VAL A 370 5.58 1.24 29.60
C VAL A 370 5.77 0.47 30.90
N ALA A 371 4.93 -0.54 31.18
CA ALA A 371 5.09 -1.38 32.37
C ALA A 371 6.41 -2.16 32.36
N GLY A 372 6.84 -2.63 31.18
CA GLY A 372 8.12 -3.30 30.98
C GLY A 372 9.32 -2.39 31.27
N TRP A 373 9.22 -1.10 30.98
CA TRP A 373 10.26 -0.12 31.26
C TRP A 373 10.30 0.26 32.73
N CYS A 374 9.14 0.54 33.35
CA CYS A 374 9.05 0.82 34.78
C CYS A 374 9.73 -0.27 35.62
N ARG A 375 9.45 -1.55 35.32
CA ARG A 375 10.09 -2.69 36.01
C ARG A 375 11.62 -2.72 35.88
N ARG A 376 12.17 -2.29 34.75
CA ARG A 376 13.64 -2.25 34.54
C ARG A 376 14.28 -1.06 35.25
N CYS A 377 13.57 0.07 35.31
CA CYS A 377 14.06 1.29 35.96
C CYS A 377 13.92 1.25 37.50
N THR A 378 13.02 0.43 38.05
CA THR A 378 12.84 0.26 39.51
C THR A 378 13.11 -1.17 39.95
N PRO A 379 14.38 -1.66 39.96
CA PRO A 379 14.70 -3.04 40.34
C PRO A 379 14.33 -3.39 41.80
N ASN A 380 14.11 -2.38 42.66
CA ASN A 380 13.74 -2.54 44.07
C ASN A 380 12.25 -2.28 44.38
N CYS A 381 11.37 -2.22 43.37
CA CYS A 381 9.94 -2.10 43.66
C CYS A 381 9.42 -3.46 44.17
N PRO A 382 8.94 -3.58 45.43
CA PRO A 382 8.40 -4.83 45.94
C PRO A 382 7.22 -5.30 45.06
N PRO A 383 7.05 -6.61 44.84
CA PRO A 383 5.93 -7.13 44.06
C PRO A 383 4.64 -6.60 44.67
N ALA A 384 3.78 -6.01 43.81
CA ALA A 384 2.48 -5.52 44.23
C ALA A 384 1.73 -6.65 44.93
N THR A 385 1.52 -6.49 46.24
CA THR A 385 0.70 -7.39 47.03
C THR A 385 -0.71 -7.34 46.45
N ARG A 386 -1.29 -8.51 46.18
CA ARG A 386 -2.70 -8.67 45.74
C ARG A 386 -3.62 -8.01 46.78
N SER A 387 -4.00 -6.76 46.56
CA SER A 387 -5.05 -6.12 47.35
C SER A 387 -6.41 -6.51 46.79
N GLY A 388 -7.15 -7.29 47.57
CA GLY A 388 -8.60 -7.23 47.73
C GLY A 388 -9.49 -7.29 46.48
N LYS A 389 -10.32 -8.35 46.41
CA LYS A 389 -11.59 -8.31 45.68
C LYS A 389 -12.35 -7.03 46.06
N ALA A 390 -12.46 -6.08 45.12
CA ALA A 390 -13.44 -5.01 45.22
C ALA A 390 -14.81 -5.61 44.88
N SER A 391 -15.69 -5.69 45.88
CA SER A 391 -17.11 -5.97 45.70
C SER A 391 -17.73 -4.84 44.89
N ARG A 392 -18.42 -5.17 43.79
CA ARG A 392 -19.23 -4.23 43.01
C ARG A 392 -20.44 -3.75 43.84
N PRO A 393 -20.82 -2.46 43.83
CA PRO A 393 -22.21 -2.06 44.00
C PRO A 393 -23.05 -2.43 42.75
#